data_AF-A0A418CBU9-F1
#
_entry.id   AF-A0A418CBU9-F1
#
_cell.length_a   1.000
_cell.length_b   1.000
_cell.length_c   1.000
_cell.angle_alpha   90.00
_cell.angle_beta   90.00
_cell.angle_gamma   90.00
#
_symmetry.space_group_name_H-M   'P 1'
#
loop_
_entity.id
_entity.type
_entity.pdbx_description
1 polymer ?
#
loop_
_entity_poly.entity_id
_entity_poly.type
_entity_poly.pdbx_seq_one_letter_code
_entity_poly.pdbx_strand_id
1 'polypeptide(L)'
;MNCQMSQLTKKPDEAVVESLVGFVEVATHEFLYVGLYDKWKKFDVPVHICRHPRLLEYIRSVVASCRPWIVQGRVESLSVAVRSTKTGALLTTCVFELRLLACSITNEVKEQVDEVFRRALVQLSVALLTNPLPNDHDERTFRMFLRTIEDTSIPETLVGEQDIQQSWILATPADANDDASAALLPIASTSQPALPLQLNLTGRNMDKKRQPVHEGYLQWLAASAGGLQTQYCQLSWSCQLRMYPTETAAASGVGGRPFSIRGFCKWEGHGVLPLDSYGIELQVKDKGQSSIYLAAENRLDLERWCRAFVAVLDPSSDAADEIKRERRKVKRDIRKQAEKEAEIKAQEDEFKRRWIAQKKQELRDRELEIEQMTPLQRKDGLGTLDEETEALLRDRKKRLNKKAGQQVGRVGKQVLRRRMELLGGGKVVVHPNDATFGDIAASAVVGQRKAKVKVELPPPGYS
;
A
#
# COMPACT_ATOMS: atom_id res chain seq x y z
N MET A 1 6.49 27.57 1.12
CA MET A 1 5.47 26.50 0.93
C MET A 1 4.08 27.03 0.56
N ASN A 2 3.94 28.27 0.05
CA ASN A 2 2.65 28.85 -0.35
C ASN A 2 2.42 28.88 -1.87
N CYS A 3 3.19 28.13 -2.66
CA CYS A 3 3.06 28.13 -4.13
C CYS A 3 2.18 26.97 -4.67
N GLN A 4 1.79 26.01 -3.83
CA GLN A 4 0.96 24.86 -4.24
C GLN A 4 -0.55 25.05 -3.96
N MET A 5 -0.94 26.02 -3.12
CA MET A 5 -2.34 26.19 -2.70
C MET A 5 -3.12 27.21 -3.56
N SER A 6 -2.49 27.90 -4.51
CA SER A 6 -3.16 28.89 -5.38
C SER A 6 -3.53 28.35 -6.77
N GLN A 7 -3.24 27.08 -7.08
CA GLN A 7 -3.58 26.47 -8.37
C GLN A 7 -4.91 25.69 -8.38
N LEU A 8 -5.61 25.59 -7.25
CA LEU A 8 -6.83 24.79 -7.10
C LEU A 8 -8.14 25.49 -7.56
N THR A 9 -8.09 26.66 -8.21
CA THR A 9 -9.30 27.46 -8.50
C THR A 9 -9.68 27.56 -9.99
N LYS A 10 -8.95 26.90 -10.90
CA LYS A 10 -9.35 26.81 -12.32
C LYS A 10 -9.87 25.40 -12.61
N LYS A 11 -11.07 25.29 -13.18
CA LYS A 11 -11.58 24.00 -13.68
C LYS A 11 -10.69 23.53 -14.84
N PRO A 12 -10.36 22.23 -14.95
CA PRO A 12 -9.65 21.71 -16.10
C PRO A 12 -10.49 21.90 -17.36
N ASP A 13 -9.81 22.13 -18.48
CA ASP A 13 -10.45 22.29 -19.79
C ASP A 13 -11.10 20.97 -20.24
N GLU A 14 -12.33 21.06 -20.75
CA GLU A 14 -13.17 19.94 -21.16
C GLU A 14 -12.47 19.09 -22.24
N ALA A 15 -11.74 19.70 -23.17
CA ALA A 15 -11.06 18.96 -24.22
C ALA A 15 -9.85 18.12 -23.71
N VAL A 16 -9.17 18.53 -22.64
CA VAL A 16 -8.14 17.69 -22.00
C VAL A 16 -8.79 16.50 -21.30
N VAL A 17 -9.91 16.74 -20.62
CA VAL A 17 -10.66 15.67 -19.93
C VAL A 17 -11.15 14.62 -20.92
N GLU A 18 -11.70 15.03 -22.07
CA GLU A 18 -12.09 14.10 -23.14
C GLU A 18 -10.90 13.31 -23.70
N SER A 19 -9.76 13.96 -23.93
CA SER A 19 -8.56 13.28 -24.42
C SER A 19 -8.04 12.26 -23.39
N LEU A 20 -8.04 12.61 -22.10
CA LEU A 20 -7.62 11.73 -21.01
C LEU A 20 -8.54 10.50 -20.88
N VAL A 21 -9.85 10.71 -20.90
CA VAL A 21 -10.86 9.64 -20.89
C VAL A 21 -10.64 8.70 -22.07
N GLY A 22 -10.43 9.25 -23.28
CA GLY A 22 -10.14 8.46 -24.48
C GLY A 22 -8.81 7.68 -24.38
N PHE A 23 -7.77 8.28 -23.81
CA PHE A 23 -6.50 7.61 -23.56
C PHE A 23 -6.65 6.42 -22.60
N VAL A 24 -7.34 6.61 -21.47
CA VAL A 24 -7.58 5.55 -20.49
C VAL A 24 -8.38 4.39 -21.10
N GLU A 25 -9.39 4.66 -21.92
CA GLU A 25 -10.13 3.61 -22.64
C GLU A 25 -9.19 2.78 -23.51
N VAL A 26 -8.38 3.44 -24.35
CA VAL A 26 -7.43 2.77 -25.25
C VAL A 26 -6.38 1.98 -24.47
N ALA A 27 -5.80 2.57 -23.43
CA ALA A 27 -4.80 1.91 -22.59
C ALA A 27 -5.38 0.70 -21.84
N THR A 28 -6.64 0.76 -21.43
CA THR A 28 -7.35 -0.38 -20.80
C THR A 28 -7.51 -1.53 -21.78
N HIS A 29 -7.88 -1.25 -23.03
CA HIS A 29 -7.94 -2.27 -24.07
C HIS A 29 -6.57 -2.90 -24.38
N GLU A 30 -5.53 -2.07 -24.51
CA GLU A 30 -4.17 -2.55 -24.75
C GLU A 30 -3.68 -3.41 -23.58
N PHE A 31 -3.99 -3.02 -22.34
CA PHE A 31 -3.66 -3.79 -21.14
C PHE A 31 -4.36 -5.16 -21.07
N LEU A 32 -5.63 -5.21 -21.50
CA LEU A 32 -6.44 -6.43 -21.49
C LEU A 32 -6.30 -7.27 -22.76
N TYR A 33 -5.36 -6.93 -23.65
CA TYR A 33 -5.22 -7.56 -24.95
C TYR A 33 -5.01 -9.09 -24.85
N VAL A 34 -6.02 -9.85 -25.30
CA VAL A 34 -5.97 -11.31 -25.48
C VAL A 34 -6.86 -11.73 -26.67
N GLY A 35 -6.27 -12.30 -27.73
CA GLY A 35 -6.91 -13.13 -28.79
C GLY A 35 -8.05 -12.57 -29.65
N LEU A 36 -8.94 -11.72 -29.13
CA LEU A 36 -10.18 -11.22 -29.73
C LEU A 36 -10.16 -9.71 -30.02
N TYR A 37 -8.99 -9.18 -30.37
CA TYR A 37 -8.78 -7.76 -30.59
C TYR A 37 -8.32 -7.49 -32.01
N ASP A 38 -8.74 -6.36 -32.57
CA ASP A 38 -8.25 -5.85 -33.85
C ASP A 38 -7.15 -4.83 -33.61
N LYS A 39 -6.28 -4.67 -34.61
CA LYS A 39 -5.27 -3.61 -34.61
C LYS A 39 -5.89 -2.31 -35.09
N TRP A 40 -5.74 -1.26 -34.29
CA TRP A 40 -6.21 0.09 -34.57
C TRP A 40 -5.05 1.07 -34.47
N LYS A 41 -5.21 2.26 -35.06
CA LYS A 41 -4.29 3.38 -34.87
C LYS A 41 -4.98 4.44 -34.00
N LYS A 42 -4.48 4.66 -32.78
CA LYS A 42 -4.97 5.67 -31.83
C LYS A 42 -3.79 6.43 -31.26
N PHE A 43 -3.93 7.75 -31.14
CA PHE A 43 -2.81 8.64 -30.79
C PHE A 43 -1.56 8.34 -31.65
N ASP A 44 -1.74 8.12 -32.95
CA ASP A 44 -0.69 7.70 -33.89
C ASP A 44 0.11 6.42 -33.57
N VAL A 45 -0.29 5.63 -32.57
CA VAL A 45 0.35 4.39 -32.17
C VAL A 45 -0.54 3.19 -32.53
N PRO A 46 0.03 2.06 -32.99
CA PRO A 46 -0.73 0.83 -33.15
C PRO A 46 -1.15 0.27 -31.79
N VAL A 47 -2.44 0.05 -31.61
CA VAL A 47 -3.05 -0.48 -30.37
C VAL A 47 -4.02 -1.60 -30.70
N HIS A 48 -4.34 -2.41 -29.70
CA HIS A 48 -5.33 -3.47 -29.81
C HIS A 48 -6.64 -3.05 -29.15
N ILE A 49 -7.75 -3.10 -29.89
CA ILE A 49 -9.09 -2.78 -29.37
C ILE A 49 -9.99 -4.02 -29.48
N CYS A 50 -10.75 -4.31 -28.41
CA CYS A 50 -11.59 -5.50 -28.36
C CYS A 50 -12.73 -5.40 -29.38
N ARG A 51 -13.09 -6.51 -30.04
CA ARG A 51 -14.25 -6.54 -30.94
C ARG A 51 -15.59 -6.73 -30.24
N HIS A 52 -15.59 -7.19 -28.99
CA HIS A 52 -16.80 -7.61 -28.31
C HIS A 52 -17.65 -6.40 -27.89
N PRO A 53 -18.87 -6.19 -28.43
CA PRO A 53 -19.64 -4.97 -28.22
C PRO A 53 -19.93 -4.67 -26.75
N ARG A 54 -20.27 -5.69 -25.96
CA ARG A 54 -20.55 -5.52 -24.52
C ARG A 54 -19.31 -5.12 -23.72
N LEU A 55 -18.12 -5.54 -24.12
CA LEU A 55 -16.89 -5.20 -23.41
C LEU A 55 -16.46 -3.78 -23.77
N LEU A 56 -16.60 -3.40 -25.04
CA LEU A 56 -16.42 -2.02 -25.49
C LEU A 56 -17.35 -1.07 -24.73
N GLU A 57 -18.63 -1.38 -24.66
CA GLU A 57 -19.62 -0.57 -23.95
C GLU A 57 -19.31 -0.48 -22.46
N TYR A 58 -18.96 -1.60 -21.82
CA TYR A 58 -18.60 -1.61 -20.40
C TYR A 58 -17.39 -0.73 -20.08
N ILE A 59 -16.28 -0.87 -20.82
CA ILE A 59 -15.08 -0.06 -20.57
C ILE A 59 -15.40 1.43 -20.81
N ARG A 60 -16.09 1.75 -21.92
CA ARG A 60 -16.52 3.11 -22.23
C ARG A 60 -17.38 3.72 -21.13
N SER A 61 -18.42 3.00 -20.68
CA SER A 61 -19.35 3.52 -19.68
C SER A 61 -18.65 3.76 -18.34
N VAL A 62 -17.78 2.84 -17.92
CA VAL A 62 -17.03 2.96 -16.66
C VAL A 62 -16.07 4.15 -16.72
N VAL A 63 -15.25 4.27 -17.77
CA VAL A 63 -14.29 5.39 -17.88
C VAL A 63 -15.02 6.73 -18.02
N ALA A 64 -16.10 6.79 -18.80
CA ALA A 64 -16.92 8.00 -18.95
C ALA A 64 -17.55 8.45 -17.62
N SER A 65 -17.97 7.49 -16.78
CA SER A 65 -18.53 7.80 -15.47
C SER A 65 -17.50 8.40 -14.49
N CYS A 66 -16.19 8.31 -14.76
CA CYS A 66 -15.17 8.98 -13.95
C CYS A 66 -15.11 10.50 -14.17
N ARG A 67 -15.70 11.00 -15.27
CA ARG A 67 -15.60 12.40 -15.73
C ARG A 67 -15.93 13.44 -14.65
N PRO A 68 -17.00 13.32 -13.83
CA PRO A 68 -17.32 14.31 -12.81
C PRO A 68 -16.18 14.51 -11.79
N TRP A 69 -15.57 13.42 -11.33
CA TRP A 69 -14.45 13.48 -10.37
C TRP A 69 -13.16 14.00 -11.01
N ILE A 70 -12.92 13.68 -12.30
CA ILE A 70 -11.77 14.19 -13.06
C ILE A 70 -11.88 15.72 -13.21
N VAL A 71 -13.04 16.23 -13.61
CA VAL A 71 -13.29 17.68 -13.75
C VAL A 71 -13.16 18.40 -12.41
N GLN A 72 -13.52 17.75 -11.32
CA GLN A 72 -13.36 18.29 -9.97
C GLN A 72 -11.90 18.24 -9.46
N GLY A 73 -10.97 17.62 -10.20
CA GLY A 73 -9.59 17.41 -9.76
C GLY A 73 -9.47 16.50 -8.54
N ARG A 74 -10.49 15.66 -8.29
CA ARG A 74 -10.59 14.79 -7.11
C ARG A 74 -10.08 13.38 -7.34
N VAL A 75 -9.60 13.05 -8.53
CA VAL A 75 -9.05 11.71 -8.81
C VAL A 75 -7.58 11.68 -8.41
N GLU A 76 -7.19 10.68 -7.63
CA GLU A 76 -5.80 10.36 -7.34
C GLU A 76 -5.27 9.32 -8.33
N SER A 77 -6.01 8.22 -8.49
CA SER A 77 -5.67 7.18 -9.44
C SER A 77 -6.89 6.40 -9.93
N LEU A 78 -6.77 5.85 -11.12
CA LEU A 78 -7.67 4.86 -11.70
C LEU A 78 -6.87 3.58 -11.94
N SER A 79 -7.38 2.43 -11.54
CA SER A 79 -6.65 1.17 -11.60
C SER A 79 -7.47 0.08 -12.28
N VAL A 80 -6.84 -0.73 -13.13
CA VAL A 80 -7.45 -1.89 -13.78
C VAL A 80 -6.77 -3.15 -13.26
N ALA A 81 -7.46 -3.93 -12.45
CA ALA A 81 -6.92 -5.13 -11.80
C ALA A 81 -7.39 -6.41 -12.50
N VAL A 82 -6.45 -7.26 -12.90
CA VAL A 82 -6.71 -8.58 -13.51
C VAL A 82 -6.54 -9.67 -12.45
N ARG A 83 -7.54 -10.55 -12.36
CA ARG A 83 -7.61 -11.66 -11.40
C ARG A 83 -7.78 -12.99 -12.11
N SER A 84 -7.18 -14.05 -11.57
CA SER A 84 -7.49 -15.42 -11.98
C SER A 84 -8.91 -15.76 -11.52
N THR A 85 -9.76 -16.24 -12.42
CA THR A 85 -11.11 -16.70 -12.02
C THR A 85 -11.03 -17.95 -11.16
N LYS A 86 -10.02 -18.80 -11.38
CA LYS A 86 -9.82 -20.06 -10.64
C LYS A 86 -9.39 -19.83 -9.20
N THR A 87 -8.44 -18.93 -8.97
CA THR A 87 -7.85 -18.71 -7.63
C THR A 87 -8.38 -17.45 -6.94
N GLY A 88 -9.04 -16.55 -7.67
CA GLY A 88 -9.40 -15.20 -7.21
C GLY A 88 -8.19 -14.29 -6.95
N ALA A 89 -6.96 -14.79 -7.19
CA ALA A 89 -5.74 -14.07 -6.93
C ALA A 89 -5.56 -12.89 -7.89
N LEU A 90 -5.15 -11.75 -7.34
CA LEU A 90 -4.67 -10.63 -8.14
C LEU A 90 -3.41 -11.04 -8.89
N LEU A 91 -3.45 -10.95 -10.23
CA LEU A 91 -2.33 -11.28 -11.11
C LEU A 91 -1.50 -10.03 -11.39
N THR A 92 -2.18 -8.96 -11.79
CA THR A 92 -1.57 -7.67 -12.11
C THR A 92 -2.64 -6.59 -12.07
N THR A 93 -2.22 -5.36 -11.90
CA THR A 93 -3.03 -4.16 -11.88
C THR A 93 -2.29 -3.10 -12.68
N CYS A 94 -2.96 -2.47 -13.63
CA CYS A 94 -2.46 -1.26 -14.28
C CYS A 94 -3.01 -0.05 -13.51
N VAL A 95 -2.14 0.75 -12.91
CA VAL A 95 -2.48 1.93 -12.11
C VAL A 95 -2.13 3.18 -12.91
N PHE A 96 -3.15 3.96 -13.24
CA PHE A 96 -3.08 5.27 -13.83
C PHE A 96 -3.15 6.30 -12.69
N GLU A 97 -2.04 6.88 -12.28
CA GLU A 97 -2.04 8.03 -11.38
C GLU A 97 -2.33 9.29 -12.19
N LEU A 98 -3.50 9.86 -11.93
CA LEU A 98 -4.09 10.93 -12.71
C LEU A 98 -4.06 12.20 -11.87
N ARG A 99 -3.01 13.01 -12.00
CA ARG A 99 -2.99 14.34 -11.41
C ARG A 99 -3.23 15.36 -12.51
N LEU A 100 -4.47 15.84 -12.64
CA LEU A 100 -4.78 16.87 -13.60
C LEU A 100 -4.54 18.24 -12.96
N LEU A 101 -3.53 18.96 -13.46
CA LEU A 101 -3.27 20.34 -13.04
C LEU A 101 -4.08 21.28 -13.93
N ALA A 102 -4.77 22.24 -13.33
CA ALA A 102 -5.65 23.15 -14.04
C ALA A 102 -4.90 23.95 -15.12
N CYS A 103 -5.09 23.60 -16.39
CA CYS A 103 -4.43 24.25 -17.53
C CYS A 103 -5.45 24.75 -18.55
N SER A 104 -5.21 25.96 -19.08
CA SER A 104 -5.89 26.49 -20.25
C SER A 104 -5.25 25.90 -21.51
N ILE A 105 -6.03 25.27 -22.39
CA ILE A 105 -5.49 24.64 -23.60
C ILE A 105 -5.13 25.70 -24.65
N THR A 106 -3.90 25.63 -25.13
CA THR A 106 -3.51 26.09 -26.47
C THR A 106 -3.32 24.85 -27.37
N ASN A 107 -3.34 25.01 -28.69
CA ASN A 107 -3.08 23.90 -29.61
C ASN A 107 -1.74 23.19 -29.32
N GLU A 108 -0.73 23.96 -28.90
CA GLU A 108 0.58 23.44 -28.48
C GLU A 108 0.49 22.52 -27.24
N VAL A 109 -0.35 22.86 -26.26
CA VAL A 109 -0.58 22.02 -25.06
C VAL A 109 -1.28 20.72 -25.44
N LYS A 110 -2.22 20.76 -26.40
CA LYS A 110 -2.90 19.55 -26.88
C LYS A 110 -1.92 18.58 -27.55
N GLU A 111 -1.06 19.07 -28.43
CA GLU A 111 -0.04 18.24 -29.09
C GLU A 111 0.95 17.63 -28.08
N GLN A 112 1.31 18.38 -27.04
CA GLN A 112 2.16 17.88 -25.95
C GLN A 112 1.48 16.78 -25.14
N VAL A 113 0.19 16.93 -24.84
CA VAL A 113 -0.61 15.92 -24.13
C VAL A 113 -0.74 14.65 -24.97
N ASP A 114 -1.05 14.80 -26.27
CA ASP A 114 -1.14 13.66 -27.18
C ASP A 114 0.20 12.92 -27.26
N GLU A 115 1.34 13.63 -27.35
CA GLU A 115 2.69 13.03 -27.33
C GLU A 115 2.98 12.23 -26.05
N VAL A 116 2.56 12.75 -24.89
CA VAL A 116 2.65 12.01 -23.62
C VAL A 116 1.85 10.72 -23.67
N PHE A 117 0.64 10.76 -24.23
CA PHE A 117 -0.20 9.57 -24.40
C PHE A 117 0.42 8.57 -25.38
N ARG A 118 1.00 9.02 -26.50
CA ARG A 118 1.73 8.15 -27.45
C ARG A 118 2.83 7.39 -26.74
N ARG A 119 3.67 8.11 -26.00
CA ARG A 119 4.80 7.54 -25.27
C ARG A 119 4.33 6.54 -24.21
N ALA A 120 3.30 6.87 -23.46
CA ALA A 120 2.75 6.00 -22.42
C ALA A 120 2.18 4.70 -23.02
N LEU A 121 1.47 4.75 -24.15
CA LEU A 121 0.97 3.56 -24.85
C LEU A 121 2.11 2.67 -25.34
N VAL A 122 3.14 3.25 -25.97
CA VAL A 122 4.31 2.48 -26.42
C VAL A 122 5.00 1.80 -25.24
N GLN A 123 5.19 2.52 -24.13
CA GLN A 123 5.82 1.95 -22.93
C GLN A 123 4.95 0.85 -22.30
N LEU A 124 3.63 1.01 -22.30
CA LEU A 124 2.69 -0.02 -21.83
C LEU A 124 2.78 -1.29 -22.66
N SER A 125 2.74 -1.19 -23.99
CA SER A 125 2.86 -2.34 -24.88
C SER A 125 4.20 -3.07 -24.67
N VAL A 126 5.31 -2.32 -24.54
CA VAL A 126 6.63 -2.91 -24.24
C VAL A 126 6.63 -3.62 -22.88
N ALA A 127 6.09 -2.98 -21.84
CA ALA A 127 6.06 -3.55 -20.49
C ALA A 127 5.26 -4.86 -20.42
N LEU A 128 4.17 -4.97 -21.18
CA LEU A 128 3.34 -6.17 -21.27
C LEU A 128 4.00 -7.29 -22.08
N LEU A 129 4.83 -6.94 -23.08
CA LEU A 129 5.65 -7.92 -23.80
C LEU A 129 6.79 -8.46 -22.93
N THR A 130 7.43 -7.62 -22.12
CA THR A 130 8.54 -8.05 -21.24
C THR A 130 8.05 -8.72 -19.96
N ASN A 131 6.84 -8.42 -19.51
CA ASN A 131 6.21 -9.00 -18.31
C ASN A 131 4.86 -9.64 -18.69
N PRO A 132 4.87 -10.69 -19.51
CA PRO A 132 3.63 -11.32 -19.93
C PRO A 132 2.90 -11.88 -18.71
N LEU A 133 1.60 -11.63 -18.65
CA LEU A 133 0.72 -12.26 -17.69
C LEU A 133 0.88 -13.79 -17.76
N PRO A 134 1.09 -14.49 -16.62
CA PRO A 134 1.34 -15.93 -16.61
C PRO A 134 0.33 -16.67 -17.46
N ASN A 135 0.82 -17.32 -18.53
CA ASN A 135 -0.01 -18.05 -19.47
C ASN A 135 -0.36 -19.44 -18.92
N ASP A 136 -0.71 -19.50 -17.64
CA ASP A 136 -1.51 -20.60 -17.11
C ASP A 136 -2.83 -20.53 -17.90
N HIS A 137 -3.34 -21.64 -18.42
CA HIS A 137 -4.62 -21.75 -19.16
C HIS A 137 -5.84 -21.44 -18.25
N ASP A 138 -5.73 -20.39 -17.46
CA ASP A 138 -6.66 -19.92 -16.47
C ASP A 138 -7.46 -18.78 -17.09
N GLU A 139 -8.78 -18.93 -17.04
CA GLU A 139 -9.70 -17.85 -17.34
C GLU A 139 -9.40 -16.65 -16.41
N ARG A 140 -9.51 -15.45 -16.96
CA ARG A 140 -9.18 -14.20 -16.28
C ARG A 140 -10.39 -13.29 -16.24
N THR A 141 -10.52 -12.53 -15.17
CA THR A 141 -11.48 -11.43 -15.05
C THR A 141 -10.75 -10.16 -14.69
N PHE A 142 -11.36 -9.00 -14.92
CA PHE A 142 -10.80 -7.73 -14.48
C PHE A 142 -11.85 -6.88 -13.76
N ARG A 143 -11.37 -5.94 -12.95
CA ARG A 143 -12.18 -4.91 -12.28
C ARG A 143 -11.47 -3.55 -12.37
N MET A 144 -12.23 -2.47 -12.38
CA MET A 144 -11.71 -1.11 -12.37
C MET A 144 -11.96 -0.48 -11.00
N PHE A 145 -10.99 0.29 -10.50
CA PHE A 145 -11.02 0.96 -9.20
C PHE A 145 -10.67 2.43 -9.37
N LEU A 146 -11.43 3.31 -8.72
CA LEU A 146 -11.16 4.74 -8.69
C LEU A 146 -10.79 5.14 -7.27
N ARG A 147 -9.64 5.79 -7.10
CA ARG A 147 -9.19 6.38 -5.84
C ARG A 147 -9.37 7.89 -5.92
N THR A 148 -10.14 8.44 -5.00
CA THR A 148 -10.40 9.88 -4.91
C THR A 148 -9.63 10.51 -3.76
N ILE A 149 -9.30 11.79 -3.89
CA ILE A 149 -8.71 12.61 -2.85
C ILE A 149 -9.82 13.04 -1.89
N GLU A 150 -9.74 12.57 -0.65
CA GLU A 150 -10.68 12.90 0.43
C GLU A 150 -9.94 13.57 1.60
N ASP A 151 -10.45 14.70 2.09
CA ASP A 151 -9.97 15.38 3.28
C ASP A 151 -11.07 15.38 4.35
N THR A 152 -10.82 14.71 5.47
CA THR A 152 -11.76 14.63 6.60
C THR A 152 -12.08 15.99 7.24
N SER A 153 -11.26 17.01 6.98
CA SER A 153 -11.51 18.39 7.39
C SER A 153 -12.39 19.19 6.41
N ILE A 154 -12.66 18.65 5.21
CA ILE A 154 -13.48 19.25 4.14
C ILE A 154 -14.57 18.25 3.72
N PRO A 155 -15.76 18.28 4.35
CA PRO A 155 -16.84 17.31 4.12
C PRO A 155 -17.28 17.16 2.66
N GLU A 156 -17.16 18.22 1.86
CA GLU A 156 -17.49 18.23 0.42
C GLU A 156 -16.58 17.33 -0.43
N THR A 157 -15.43 16.91 0.11
CA THR A 157 -14.48 16.02 -0.56
C THR A 157 -14.71 14.54 -0.24
N LEU A 158 -15.62 14.21 0.68
CA LEU A 158 -16.01 12.84 0.97
C LEU A 158 -16.93 12.31 -0.14
N VAL A 159 -16.72 11.07 -0.59
CA VAL A 159 -17.64 10.44 -1.55
C VAL A 159 -18.87 9.92 -0.80
N GLY A 160 -20.02 10.56 -1.00
CA GLY A 160 -21.29 10.11 -0.42
C GLY A 160 -22.00 9.07 -1.27
N GLU A 161 -22.96 8.34 -0.70
CA GLU A 161 -23.79 7.37 -1.46
C GLU A 161 -24.54 8.01 -2.64
N GLN A 162 -24.79 9.32 -2.58
CA GLN A 162 -25.42 10.09 -3.66
C GLN A 162 -24.47 10.37 -4.84
N ASP A 163 -23.15 10.41 -4.59
CA ASP A 163 -22.12 10.61 -5.62
C ASP A 163 -21.83 9.31 -6.38
N ILE A 164 -22.18 8.17 -5.78
CA ILE A 164 -22.10 6.85 -6.39
C ILE A 164 -23.28 6.70 -7.35
N GLN A 165 -23.14 7.28 -8.54
CA GLN A 165 -24.06 6.98 -9.64
C GLN A 165 -24.03 5.48 -9.92
N GLN A 166 -25.15 4.90 -10.36
CA GLN A 166 -25.50 3.45 -10.47
C GLN A 166 -24.44 2.46 -11.04
N SER A 167 -23.27 2.94 -11.43
CA SER A 167 -22.14 2.20 -12.00
C SER A 167 -20.97 1.96 -11.02
N TRP A 168 -20.88 2.66 -9.89
CA TRP A 168 -19.82 2.46 -8.89
C TRP A 168 -20.36 1.88 -7.60
N ILE A 169 -19.47 1.29 -6.80
CA ILE A 169 -19.72 0.90 -5.41
C ILE A 169 -18.43 1.14 -4.62
N LEU A 170 -18.54 1.38 -3.32
CA LEU A 170 -17.35 1.50 -2.47
C LEU A 170 -16.59 0.17 -2.45
N ALA A 171 -15.28 0.24 -2.68
CA ALA A 171 -14.42 -0.93 -2.65
C ALA A 171 -14.39 -1.52 -1.24
N THR A 172 -14.52 -2.84 -1.13
CA THR A 172 -14.44 -3.49 0.18
C THR A 172 -12.99 -3.54 0.66
N PRO A 173 -12.73 -3.72 1.97
CA PRO A 173 -11.37 -3.93 2.48
C PRO A 173 -10.65 -5.10 1.81
N ALA A 174 -11.37 -6.13 1.36
CA ALA A 174 -10.79 -7.26 0.62
C ALA A 174 -10.29 -6.86 -0.79
N ASP A 175 -10.93 -5.87 -1.42
CA ASP A 175 -10.50 -5.31 -2.70
C ASP A 175 -9.30 -4.34 -2.52
N ALA A 176 -9.27 -3.58 -1.41
CA ALA A 176 -8.24 -2.57 -1.12
C ALA A 176 -6.93 -3.12 -0.55
N ASN A 177 -6.96 -4.26 0.15
CA ASN A 177 -5.79 -4.84 0.83
C ASN A 177 -4.79 -5.54 -0.12
N ASP A 178 -5.05 -5.53 -1.43
CA ASP A 178 -4.15 -6.10 -2.43
C ASP A 178 -3.04 -5.14 -2.88
N ASP A 179 -3.14 -3.83 -2.60
CA ASP A 179 -2.16 -2.80 -3.03
C ASP A 179 -0.98 -2.61 -2.05
N ALA A 180 -1.16 -2.84 -0.75
CA ALA A 180 -0.18 -2.44 0.29
C ALA A 180 1.13 -3.24 0.32
N SER A 181 1.27 -4.30 -0.48
CA SER A 181 2.49 -5.13 -0.55
C SER A 181 2.83 -5.59 -1.97
N ALA A 182 2.25 -4.94 -2.98
CA ALA A 182 2.48 -5.25 -4.39
C ALA A 182 3.79 -4.62 -4.89
N ALA A 183 4.57 -5.35 -5.69
CA ALA A 183 5.76 -4.80 -6.33
C ALA A 183 5.31 -3.77 -7.39
N LEU A 184 5.86 -2.56 -7.32
CA LEU A 184 5.56 -1.47 -8.24
C LEU A 184 6.55 -1.49 -9.41
N LEU A 185 6.05 -1.61 -10.65
CA LEU A 185 6.82 -1.46 -11.88
C LEU A 185 6.38 -0.15 -12.57
N PRO A 186 7.18 0.92 -12.50
CA PRO A 186 6.87 2.15 -13.22
C PRO A 186 7.04 1.92 -14.73
N ILE A 187 5.99 2.22 -15.51
CA ILE A 187 5.98 2.10 -16.98
C ILE A 187 6.32 3.44 -17.62
N ALA A 188 5.59 4.48 -17.23
CA ALA A 188 5.69 5.81 -17.80
C ALA A 188 5.52 6.85 -16.69
N SER A 189 6.31 7.91 -16.76
CA SER A 189 6.15 9.07 -15.90
C SER A 189 6.47 10.31 -16.70
N THR A 190 5.61 11.33 -16.59
CA THR A 190 5.87 12.64 -17.16
C THR A 190 5.91 13.68 -16.05
N SER A 191 6.87 14.59 -16.14
CA SER A 191 6.96 15.78 -15.28
C SER A 191 6.31 17.00 -15.93
N GLN A 192 5.53 16.82 -17.01
CA GLN A 192 4.87 17.94 -17.66
C GLN A 192 3.88 18.62 -16.71
N PRO A 193 3.96 19.95 -16.53
CA PRO A 193 3.13 20.67 -15.58
C PRO A 193 1.64 20.64 -15.90
N ALA A 194 1.26 20.35 -17.15
CA ALA A 194 -0.15 20.34 -17.55
C ALA A 194 -0.88 19.03 -17.24
N LEU A 195 -0.16 17.91 -17.27
CA LEU A 195 -0.71 16.59 -17.01
C LEU A 195 0.40 15.68 -16.48
N PRO A 196 0.72 15.75 -15.17
CA PRO A 196 1.54 14.74 -14.52
C PRO A 196 0.80 13.40 -14.50
N LEU A 197 1.02 12.60 -15.55
CA LEU A 197 0.61 11.20 -15.64
C LEU A 197 1.74 10.31 -15.13
N GLN A 198 1.40 9.40 -14.23
CA GLN A 198 2.24 8.24 -13.95
C GLN A 198 1.47 6.96 -14.23
N LEU A 199 2.09 6.06 -14.95
CA LEU A 199 1.55 4.75 -15.29
C LEU A 199 2.43 3.70 -14.64
N ASN A 200 1.83 2.91 -13.76
CA ASN A 200 2.53 1.88 -12.99
C ASN A 200 1.81 0.54 -13.19
N LEU A 201 2.55 -0.57 -13.35
CA LEU A 201 1.98 -1.89 -13.10
C LEU A 201 2.25 -2.24 -11.64
N THR A 202 1.20 -2.58 -10.92
CA THR A 202 1.30 -3.15 -9.59
C THR A 202 0.82 -4.58 -9.69
N GLY A 203 1.52 -5.50 -9.08
CA GLY A 203 1.03 -6.86 -8.99
C GLY A 203 1.37 -7.41 -7.64
N ARG A 204 0.58 -8.37 -7.18
CA ARG A 204 1.28 -9.51 -6.62
C ARG A 204 2.18 -9.99 -7.74
N ASN A 205 3.46 -9.67 -7.65
CA ASN A 205 4.47 -10.58 -8.14
C ASN A 205 3.94 -11.96 -7.77
N MET A 206 3.70 -12.84 -8.75
CA MET A 206 2.98 -14.12 -8.59
C MET A 206 3.78 -15.14 -7.77
N ASP A 207 4.36 -14.63 -6.69
CA ASP A 207 5.06 -15.26 -5.60
C ASP A 207 4.49 -14.72 -4.27
N LYS A 208 3.16 -14.53 -4.13
CA LYS A 208 2.54 -14.85 -2.82
C LYS A 208 2.67 -16.37 -2.68
N LYS A 209 3.83 -16.79 -2.16
CA LYS A 209 4.27 -18.16 -1.86
C LYS A 209 3.21 -19.19 -2.24
N ARG A 210 3.32 -19.81 -3.43
CA ARG A 210 2.63 -21.09 -3.68
C ARG A 210 3.08 -21.99 -2.53
N GLN A 211 2.27 -22.11 -1.48
CA GLN A 211 2.65 -22.92 -0.32
C GLN A 211 2.94 -24.30 -0.87
N PRO A 212 4.22 -24.71 -0.82
CA PRO A 212 4.65 -25.87 -1.55
C PRO A 212 3.85 -27.06 -1.05
N VAL A 213 3.41 -27.92 -1.97
CA VAL A 213 2.75 -29.22 -1.71
C VAL A 213 3.45 -29.93 -0.57
N HIS A 214 4.77 -29.96 -0.68
CA HIS A 214 5.68 -30.40 0.33
C HIS A 214 6.98 -29.60 0.22
N GLU A 215 7.59 -29.30 1.36
CA GLU A 215 8.92 -28.71 1.44
C GLU A 215 9.74 -29.45 2.48
N GLY A 216 11.06 -29.46 2.27
CA GLY A 216 11.98 -30.20 3.11
C GLY A 216 13.34 -30.33 2.46
N TYR A 217 14.26 -30.97 3.17
CA TYR A 217 15.63 -31.16 2.70
C TYR A 217 15.75 -32.43 1.86
N LEU A 218 16.43 -32.33 0.72
CA LEU A 218 16.85 -33.46 -0.11
C LEU A 218 18.34 -33.35 -0.40
N GLN A 219 19.02 -34.49 -0.41
CA GLN A 219 20.40 -34.58 -0.86
C GLN A 219 20.43 -34.74 -2.37
N TRP A 220 21.30 -33.99 -3.02
CA TRP A 220 21.44 -33.96 -4.46
C TRP A 220 22.91 -33.83 -4.83
N LEU A 221 23.35 -34.62 -5.81
CA LEU A 221 24.65 -34.41 -6.40
C LEU A 221 24.53 -33.55 -7.66
N ALA A 222 25.01 -32.32 -7.58
CA ALA A 222 25.18 -31.50 -8.77
C ALA A 222 26.35 -32.03 -9.61
N ALA A 223 26.17 -32.10 -10.93
CA ALA A 223 27.20 -32.58 -11.87
C ALA A 223 28.55 -31.84 -11.75
N SER A 224 28.55 -30.62 -11.23
CA SER A 224 29.73 -29.76 -11.06
C SER A 224 30.34 -29.75 -9.65
N ALA A 225 29.69 -30.33 -8.64
CA ALA A 225 30.01 -30.05 -7.23
C ALA A 225 30.91 -31.10 -6.54
N GLY A 226 31.24 -32.22 -7.19
CA GLY A 226 32.17 -33.23 -6.65
C GLY A 226 31.72 -33.97 -5.38
N GLY A 227 30.57 -33.61 -4.77
CA GLY A 227 30.03 -34.25 -3.56
C GLY A 227 28.57 -33.86 -3.27
N LEU A 228 27.85 -34.71 -2.53
CA LEU A 228 26.42 -34.52 -2.22
C LEU A 228 26.17 -33.20 -1.50
N GLN A 229 25.14 -32.49 -1.95
CA GLN A 229 24.71 -31.23 -1.36
C GLN A 229 23.29 -31.39 -0.81
N THR A 230 23.07 -30.93 0.41
CA THR A 230 21.73 -30.82 0.97
C THR A 230 21.07 -29.55 0.46
N GLN A 231 19.87 -29.66 -0.10
CA GLN A 231 19.12 -28.55 -0.68
C GLN A 231 17.73 -28.50 -0.04
N TYR A 232 17.27 -27.30 0.27
CA TYR A 232 15.90 -27.06 0.68
C TYR A 232 15.01 -27.05 -0.56
N CYS A 233 14.08 -27.98 -0.63
CA CYS A 233 13.27 -28.23 -1.81
C CYS A 233 11.82 -27.82 -1.55
N GLN A 234 11.20 -27.17 -2.53
CA GLN A 234 9.80 -26.77 -2.51
C GLN A 234 9.09 -27.32 -3.74
N LEU A 235 8.18 -28.27 -3.53
CA LEU A 235 7.36 -28.83 -4.58
C LEU A 235 6.06 -28.04 -4.73
N SER A 236 5.69 -27.65 -5.93
CA SER A 236 4.42 -26.95 -6.19
C SER A 236 3.42 -27.85 -6.91
N TRP A 237 2.13 -27.51 -6.80
CA TRP A 237 1.04 -28.22 -7.47
C TRP A 237 1.14 -28.20 -9.00
N SER A 238 1.96 -27.33 -9.59
CA SER A 238 2.23 -27.28 -11.04
C SER A 238 3.37 -28.21 -11.46
N CYS A 239 3.63 -29.27 -10.69
CA CYS A 239 4.74 -30.20 -10.91
C CYS A 239 6.12 -29.51 -10.98
N GLN A 240 6.27 -28.33 -10.36
CA GLN A 240 7.55 -27.62 -10.34
C GLN A 240 8.20 -27.82 -8.97
N LEU A 241 9.38 -28.44 -8.96
CA LEU A 241 10.26 -28.53 -7.81
C LEU A 241 11.27 -27.39 -7.90
N ARG A 242 11.39 -26.58 -6.85
CA ARG A 242 12.45 -25.58 -6.72
C ARG A 242 13.41 -26.00 -5.63
N MET A 243 14.70 -26.01 -5.94
CA MET A 243 15.76 -26.38 -5.00
C MET A 243 16.57 -25.14 -4.62
N TYR A 244 16.69 -24.88 -3.33
CA TYR A 244 17.37 -23.73 -2.76
C TYR A 244 18.53 -24.20 -1.87
N PRO A 245 19.64 -23.44 -1.80
CA PRO A 245 20.74 -23.76 -0.88
C PRO A 245 20.30 -23.76 0.59
N THR A 246 19.35 -22.91 0.95
CA THR A 246 18.86 -22.74 2.34
C THR A 246 17.36 -22.41 2.37
N GLU A 247 16.73 -22.66 3.53
CA GLU A 247 15.34 -22.27 3.81
C GLU A 247 15.14 -20.75 3.78
N THR A 248 16.14 -19.96 4.18
CA THR A 248 16.10 -18.49 4.10
C THR A 248 16.07 -18.00 2.64
N ALA A 249 16.82 -18.64 1.75
CA ALA A 249 16.76 -18.39 0.31
C ALA A 249 15.36 -18.74 -0.24
N ALA A 250 14.80 -19.87 0.18
CA ALA A 250 13.44 -20.26 -0.19
C ALA A 250 12.37 -19.27 0.31
N ALA A 251 12.51 -18.74 1.52
CA ALA A 251 11.58 -17.77 2.09
C ALA A 251 11.57 -16.43 1.34
N SER A 252 12.73 -16.03 0.78
CA SER A 252 12.88 -14.84 -0.06
C SER A 252 12.53 -15.08 -1.54
N GLY A 253 12.40 -16.35 -1.97
CA GLY A 253 12.10 -16.73 -3.35
C GLY A 253 13.27 -16.58 -4.32
N VAL A 254 14.47 -16.22 -3.83
CA VAL A 254 15.65 -15.93 -4.66
C VAL A 254 16.56 -17.17 -4.77
N GLY A 255 17.07 -17.45 -5.97
CA GLY A 255 18.13 -18.46 -6.18
C GLY A 255 17.66 -19.92 -6.23
N GLY A 256 16.35 -20.18 -6.32
CA GLY A 256 15.82 -21.53 -6.46
C GLY A 256 16.00 -22.09 -7.87
N ARG A 257 16.67 -23.24 -8.01
CA ARG A 257 16.77 -23.96 -9.30
C ARG A 257 15.46 -24.70 -9.59
N PRO A 258 14.74 -24.37 -10.67
CA PRO A 258 13.46 -24.99 -10.99
C PRO A 258 13.64 -26.27 -11.82
N PHE A 259 12.81 -27.27 -11.53
CA PHE A 259 12.68 -28.51 -12.30
C PHE A 259 11.20 -28.81 -12.54
N SER A 260 10.83 -29.06 -13.80
CA SER A 260 9.49 -29.49 -14.17
C SER A 260 9.41 -31.01 -14.19
N ILE A 261 8.73 -31.60 -13.21
CA ILE A 261 8.64 -33.04 -13.02
C ILE A 261 7.57 -33.62 -13.96
N ARG A 262 7.88 -34.76 -14.58
CA ARG A 262 6.95 -35.55 -15.41
C ARG A 262 6.61 -36.90 -14.81
N GLY A 263 7.49 -37.44 -13.98
CA GLY A 263 7.37 -38.77 -13.42
C GLY A 263 8.40 -38.96 -12.32
N PHE A 264 8.23 -40.00 -11.52
CA PHE A 264 9.25 -40.44 -10.57
C PHE A 264 9.18 -41.95 -10.39
N CYS A 265 10.29 -42.54 -9.99
CA CYS A 265 10.39 -43.94 -9.63
C CYS A 265 11.40 -44.15 -8.50
N LYS A 266 11.39 -45.36 -7.93
CA LYS A 266 12.40 -45.76 -6.96
C LYS A 266 13.77 -45.74 -7.64
N TRP A 267 14.77 -45.21 -6.95
CA TRP A 267 16.14 -45.29 -7.42
C TRP A 267 16.66 -46.74 -7.32
N GLU A 268 17.15 -47.28 -8.43
CA GLU A 268 17.60 -48.68 -8.53
C GLU A 268 19.10 -48.86 -8.24
N GLY A 269 19.76 -47.86 -7.65
CA GLY A 269 21.20 -47.92 -7.37
C GLY A 269 22.09 -47.46 -8.53
N HIS A 270 21.50 -47.06 -9.66
CA HIS A 270 22.25 -46.55 -10.81
C HIS A 270 22.65 -45.07 -10.61
N GLY A 271 23.95 -44.78 -10.63
CA GLY A 271 24.47 -43.41 -10.57
C GLY A 271 25.19 -43.07 -9.27
N VAL A 272 25.03 -41.81 -8.82
CA VAL A 272 26.02 -41.11 -7.98
C VAL A 272 25.59 -40.87 -6.52
N LEU A 273 24.47 -41.46 -6.09
CA LEU A 273 24.07 -41.47 -4.68
C LEU A 273 24.70 -42.66 -3.94
N PRO A 274 24.99 -42.57 -2.63
CA PRO A 274 25.43 -43.71 -1.84
C PRO A 274 24.41 -44.87 -1.89
N LEU A 275 24.88 -46.12 -1.94
CA LEU A 275 24.01 -47.31 -2.10
C LEU A 275 22.93 -47.45 -1.01
N ASP A 276 23.20 -46.96 0.20
CA ASP A 276 22.26 -47.00 1.33
C ASP A 276 21.32 -45.78 1.41
N SER A 277 21.27 -44.97 0.35
CA SER A 277 20.44 -43.77 0.34
C SER A 277 18.96 -44.09 0.16
N TYR A 278 18.10 -43.29 0.78
CA TYR A 278 16.67 -43.25 0.48
C TYR A 278 16.42 -42.52 -0.85
N GLY A 279 16.85 -43.14 -1.95
CA GLY A 279 16.93 -42.53 -3.28
C GLY A 279 15.61 -42.52 -4.07
N ILE A 280 15.40 -41.45 -4.81
CA ILE A 280 14.31 -41.25 -5.79
C ILE A 280 14.94 -40.78 -7.10
N GLU A 281 14.47 -41.33 -8.21
CA GLU A 281 14.70 -40.77 -9.54
C GLU A 281 13.50 -39.93 -9.96
N LEU A 282 13.74 -38.65 -10.30
CA LEU A 282 12.72 -37.77 -10.86
C LEU A 282 12.98 -37.57 -12.36
N GLN A 283 11.98 -37.89 -13.18
CA GLN A 283 11.98 -37.61 -14.60
C GLN A 283 11.59 -36.15 -14.82
N VAL A 284 12.45 -35.37 -15.47
CA VAL A 284 12.30 -33.92 -15.63
C VAL A 284 12.16 -33.52 -17.11
N LYS A 285 11.42 -32.44 -17.35
CA LYS A 285 11.23 -31.80 -18.66
C LYS A 285 12.34 -30.76 -18.88
N ASP A 286 13.59 -31.18 -18.97
CA ASP A 286 14.72 -30.28 -19.27
C ASP A 286 15.45 -30.65 -20.57
N LYS A 287 15.95 -29.64 -21.30
CA LYS A 287 16.66 -29.81 -22.56
C LYS A 287 18.12 -30.17 -22.26
N GLY A 288 18.37 -31.46 -21.98
CA GLY A 288 19.73 -31.99 -21.77
C GLY A 288 19.87 -32.93 -20.58
N GLN A 289 18.87 -32.99 -19.70
CA GLN A 289 18.81 -33.92 -18.58
C GLN A 289 17.39 -34.48 -18.48
N SER A 290 17.22 -35.79 -18.68
CA SER A 290 15.91 -36.44 -18.59
C SER A 290 15.54 -36.85 -17.17
N SER A 291 16.54 -37.05 -16.30
CA SER A 291 16.35 -37.49 -14.91
C SER A 291 17.31 -36.79 -13.95
N ILE A 292 16.83 -36.50 -12.74
CA ILE A 292 17.65 -36.12 -11.58
C ILE A 292 17.49 -37.15 -10.47
N TYR A 293 18.56 -37.36 -9.69
CA TYR A 293 18.59 -38.32 -8.59
C TYR A 293 18.68 -37.57 -7.27
N LEU A 294 17.75 -37.85 -6.35
CA LEU A 294 17.65 -37.20 -5.05
C LEU A 294 17.60 -38.25 -3.96
N ALA A 295 18.10 -37.94 -2.77
CA ALA A 295 17.96 -38.79 -1.59
C ALA A 295 17.27 -38.05 -0.44
N ALA A 296 16.29 -38.69 0.17
CA ALA A 296 15.70 -38.23 1.43
C ALA A 296 16.60 -38.59 2.61
N GLU A 297 16.46 -37.85 3.72
CA GLU A 297 17.25 -38.07 4.93
C GLU A 297 16.96 -39.43 5.58
N ASN A 298 15.70 -39.84 5.57
CA ASN A 298 15.24 -41.07 6.18
C ASN A 298 14.02 -41.65 5.43
N ARG A 299 13.60 -42.85 5.82
CA ARG A 299 12.45 -43.54 5.22
C ARG A 299 11.14 -42.73 5.32
N LEU A 300 10.91 -42.05 6.43
CA LEU A 300 9.67 -41.30 6.64
C LEU A 300 9.61 -40.10 5.69
N ASP A 301 10.73 -39.40 5.51
CA ASP A 301 10.80 -38.29 4.58
C ASP A 301 10.72 -38.77 3.12
N LEU A 302 11.30 -39.93 2.79
CA LEU A 302 11.10 -40.57 1.50
C LEU A 302 9.61 -40.81 1.22
N GLU A 303 8.88 -41.39 2.17
CA GLU A 303 7.45 -41.66 2.06
C GLU A 303 6.64 -40.36 1.87
N ARG A 304 6.99 -39.29 2.59
CA ARG A 304 6.37 -37.95 2.44
C ARG A 304 6.62 -37.35 1.06
N TRP A 305 7.86 -37.41 0.57
CA TRP A 305 8.22 -36.94 -0.77
C TRP A 305 7.50 -37.72 -1.86
N CYS A 306 7.49 -39.06 -1.78
CA CYS A 306 6.75 -39.92 -2.69
C CYS A 306 5.26 -39.57 -2.70
N ARG A 307 4.62 -39.43 -1.52
CA ARG A 307 3.21 -39.02 -1.41
C ARG A 307 2.98 -37.65 -2.07
N ALA A 308 3.90 -36.70 -1.89
CA ALA A 308 3.82 -35.39 -2.52
C ALA A 308 3.98 -35.44 -4.05
N PHE A 309 4.87 -36.29 -4.57
CA PHE A 309 5.04 -36.48 -6.02
C PHE A 309 3.82 -37.14 -6.66
N VAL A 310 3.25 -38.18 -6.03
CA VAL A 310 1.96 -38.76 -6.46
C VAL A 310 0.90 -37.68 -6.51
N ALA A 311 0.79 -36.85 -5.46
CA ALA A 311 -0.23 -35.81 -5.38
C ALA A 311 -0.15 -34.75 -6.49
N VAL A 312 1.05 -34.39 -6.95
CA VAL A 312 1.19 -33.38 -8.02
C VAL A 312 1.07 -33.96 -9.42
N LEU A 313 1.54 -35.20 -9.63
CA LEU A 313 1.48 -35.87 -10.93
C LEU A 313 0.07 -36.42 -11.22
N ASP A 314 -0.63 -36.84 -10.17
CA ASP A 314 -2.04 -37.23 -10.23
C ASP A 314 -2.84 -36.45 -9.16
N PRO A 315 -3.39 -35.27 -9.51
CA PRO A 315 -4.20 -34.48 -8.61
C PRO A 315 -5.52 -35.13 -8.16
N SER A 316 -5.92 -36.25 -8.78
CA SER A 316 -7.10 -37.06 -8.40
C SER A 316 -6.77 -38.26 -7.50
N SER A 317 -5.49 -38.47 -7.17
CA SER A 317 -5.07 -39.54 -6.27
C SER A 317 -5.53 -39.32 -4.81
N ASP A 318 -5.64 -40.42 -4.06
CA ASP A 318 -5.91 -40.39 -2.62
C ASP A 318 -4.87 -39.54 -1.86
N ALA A 319 -3.61 -39.59 -2.30
CA ALA A 319 -2.51 -38.78 -1.76
C ALA A 319 -2.76 -37.28 -1.93
N ALA A 320 -3.24 -36.85 -3.10
CA ALA A 320 -3.62 -35.46 -3.34
C ALA A 320 -4.77 -35.02 -2.42
N ASP A 321 -5.78 -35.87 -2.27
CA ASP A 321 -6.96 -35.56 -1.45
C ASP A 321 -6.67 -35.57 0.04
N GLU A 322 -5.76 -36.42 0.51
CA GLU A 322 -5.25 -36.40 1.88
C GLU A 322 -4.49 -35.09 2.18
N ILE A 323 -3.54 -34.70 1.32
CA ILE A 323 -2.81 -33.43 1.47
C ILE A 323 -3.76 -32.22 1.47
N LYS A 324 -4.75 -32.22 0.58
CA LYS A 324 -5.78 -31.15 0.55
C LYS A 324 -6.62 -31.14 1.83
N ARG A 325 -7.03 -32.31 2.35
CA ARG A 325 -7.80 -32.44 3.60
C ARG A 325 -7.00 -31.93 4.80
N GLU A 326 -5.74 -32.34 4.93
CA GLU A 326 -4.83 -31.85 5.97
C GLU A 326 -4.66 -30.33 5.91
N ARG A 327 -4.43 -29.76 4.72
CA ARG A 327 -4.36 -28.30 4.53
C ARG A 327 -5.63 -27.58 4.97
N ARG A 328 -6.80 -28.13 4.64
CA ARG A 328 -8.09 -27.58 5.08
C ARG A 328 -8.23 -27.63 6.60
N LYS A 329 -7.77 -28.70 7.24
CA LYS A 329 -7.76 -28.86 8.71
C LYS A 329 -6.83 -27.83 9.35
N VAL A 330 -5.57 -27.76 8.93
CA VAL A 330 -4.58 -26.79 9.44
C VAL A 330 -5.08 -25.35 9.29
N LYS A 331 -5.64 -25.00 8.12
CA LYS A 331 -6.22 -23.67 7.90
C LYS A 331 -7.38 -23.36 8.86
N ARG A 332 -8.23 -24.36 9.15
CA ARG A 332 -9.33 -24.23 10.10
C ARG A 332 -8.81 -24.02 11.53
N ASP A 333 -7.77 -24.75 11.92
CA ASP A 333 -7.19 -24.67 13.26
C ASP A 333 -6.47 -23.34 13.48
N ILE A 334 -5.70 -22.86 12.49
CA ILE A 334 -5.10 -21.51 12.52
C ILE A 334 -6.18 -20.43 12.66
N ARG A 335 -7.28 -20.54 11.91
CA ARG A 335 -8.39 -19.58 12.00
C ARG A 335 -9.01 -19.60 13.40
N LYS A 336 -9.29 -20.79 13.96
CA LYS A 336 -9.84 -20.93 15.31
C LYS A 336 -8.91 -20.33 16.37
N GLN A 337 -7.60 -20.51 16.19
CA GLN A 337 -6.60 -19.94 17.09
C GLN A 337 -6.58 -18.40 17.01
N ALA A 338 -6.57 -17.84 15.80
CA ALA A 338 -6.61 -16.39 15.60
C ALA A 338 -7.91 -15.76 16.14
N GLU A 339 -9.03 -16.46 16.04
CA GLU A 339 -10.33 -16.04 16.60
C GLU A 339 -10.28 -15.98 18.13
N LYS A 340 -9.74 -17.03 18.78
CA LYS A 340 -9.53 -17.05 20.24
C LYS A 340 -8.58 -15.95 20.70
N GLU A 341 -7.48 -15.73 19.99
CA GLU A 341 -6.52 -14.66 20.30
C GLU A 341 -7.14 -13.27 20.15
N ALA A 342 -7.99 -13.07 19.13
CA ALA A 342 -8.72 -11.81 18.93
C ALA A 342 -9.76 -11.58 20.03
N GLU A 343 -10.46 -12.62 20.48
CA GLU A 343 -11.42 -12.54 21.58
C GLU A 343 -10.73 -12.17 22.91
N ILE A 344 -9.61 -12.84 23.24
CA ILE A 344 -8.80 -12.51 24.42
C ILE A 344 -8.33 -11.06 24.36
N LYS A 345 -7.81 -10.62 23.20
CA LYS A 345 -7.35 -9.25 23.00
C LYS A 345 -8.49 -8.23 23.15
N ALA A 346 -9.69 -8.53 22.65
CA ALA A 346 -10.85 -7.66 22.78
C ALA A 346 -11.28 -7.51 24.26
N GLN A 347 -11.27 -8.60 25.02
CA GLN A 347 -11.56 -8.58 26.46
C GLN A 347 -10.52 -7.75 27.24
N GLU A 348 -9.24 -7.92 26.92
CA GLU A 348 -8.17 -7.10 27.51
C GLU A 348 -8.33 -5.61 27.18
N ASP A 349 -8.65 -5.27 25.93
CA ASP A 349 -8.82 -3.89 25.50
C ASP A 349 -10.08 -3.26 26.12
N GLU A 350 -11.16 -4.03 26.29
CA GLU A 350 -12.37 -3.58 26.98
C GLU A 350 -12.10 -3.34 28.47
N PHE A 351 -11.42 -4.26 29.15
CA PHE A 351 -11.01 -4.10 30.54
C PHE A 351 -10.15 -2.85 30.73
N LYS A 352 -9.13 -2.65 29.87
CA LYS A 352 -8.29 -1.44 29.87
C LYS A 352 -9.11 -0.17 29.67
N ARG A 353 -10.08 -0.17 28.74
CA ARG A 353 -10.98 0.99 28.51
C ARG A 353 -11.83 1.31 29.73
N ARG A 354 -12.45 0.31 30.35
CA ARG A 354 -13.26 0.48 31.57
C ARG A 354 -12.41 1.03 32.72
N TRP A 355 -11.20 0.49 32.91
CA TRP A 355 -10.26 0.94 33.91
C TRP A 355 -9.84 2.40 33.71
N ILE A 356 -9.48 2.79 32.47
CA ILE A 356 -9.13 4.18 32.12
C ILE A 356 -10.33 5.11 32.35
N ALA A 357 -11.54 4.70 31.97
CA ALA A 357 -12.75 5.49 32.15
C ALA A 357 -13.07 5.72 33.63
N GLN A 358 -12.97 4.67 34.45
CA GLN A 358 -13.15 4.75 35.90
C GLN A 358 -12.14 5.70 36.53
N LYS A 359 -10.84 5.54 36.23
CA LYS A 359 -9.79 6.43 36.76
C LYS A 359 -9.98 7.89 36.32
N LYS A 360 -10.45 8.12 35.10
CA LYS A 360 -10.77 9.47 34.61
C LYS A 360 -12.00 10.06 35.32
N GLN A 361 -12.97 9.24 35.69
CA GLN A 361 -14.13 9.69 36.44
C GLN A 361 -13.76 10.05 37.88
N GLU A 362 -13.01 9.17 38.56
CA GLU A 362 -12.47 9.42 39.91
C GLU A 362 -11.67 10.73 39.96
N LEU A 363 -10.81 10.98 38.96
CA LEU A 363 -10.08 12.25 38.86
C LEU A 363 -10.99 13.47 38.69
N ARG A 364 -12.07 13.35 37.90
CA ARG A 364 -13.04 14.46 37.71
C ARG A 364 -13.84 14.73 38.96
N ASP A 365 -14.28 13.68 39.64
CA ASP A 365 -15.06 13.79 40.89
C ASP A 365 -14.19 14.47 41.97
N ARG A 366 -12.90 14.12 42.05
CA ARG A 366 -11.95 14.77 42.94
C ARG A 366 -11.64 16.22 42.56
N GLU A 367 -11.51 16.53 41.26
CA GLU A 367 -11.37 17.91 40.78
C GLU A 367 -12.60 18.77 41.18
N LEU A 368 -13.81 18.22 41.07
CA LEU A 368 -15.05 18.88 41.50
C LEU A 368 -15.14 19.08 43.01
N GLU A 369 -14.73 18.09 43.80
CA GLU A 369 -14.66 18.18 45.26
C GLU A 369 -13.71 19.31 45.69
N ILE A 370 -12.51 19.39 45.08
CA ILE A 370 -11.56 20.48 45.32
C ILE A 370 -12.16 21.85 44.94
N GLU A 371 -12.92 21.93 43.84
CA GLU A 371 -13.60 23.16 43.42
C GLU A 371 -14.67 23.62 44.40
N GLN A 372 -15.39 22.69 45.02
CA GLN A 372 -16.42 22.98 46.04
C GLN A 372 -15.83 23.31 47.42
N MET A 373 -14.60 22.88 47.71
CA MET A 373 -13.91 23.14 48.98
C MET A 373 -13.42 24.58 49.10
N THR A 374 -13.71 25.23 50.24
CA THR A 374 -13.13 26.53 50.58
C THR A 374 -11.62 26.43 50.83
N PRO A 375 -10.84 27.52 50.68
CA PRO A 375 -9.39 27.50 50.88
C PRO A 375 -8.92 27.00 52.26
N LEU A 376 -9.77 27.13 53.29
CA LEU A 376 -9.52 26.61 54.65
C LEU A 376 -9.79 25.10 54.77
N GLN A 377 -10.73 24.57 53.99
CA GLN A 377 -11.06 23.13 53.96
C GLN A 377 -10.05 22.31 53.15
N ARG A 378 -9.27 22.95 52.25
CA ARG A 378 -8.19 22.31 51.47
C ARG A 378 -6.90 22.10 52.26
N LYS A 379 -6.88 22.50 53.53
CA LYS A 379 -5.73 22.38 54.42
C LYS A 379 -6.10 21.45 55.57
N ASP A 380 -5.21 20.55 55.91
CA ASP A 380 -5.29 19.80 57.15
C ASP A 380 -5.13 20.75 58.37
N GLY A 381 -5.35 20.25 59.59
CA GLY A 381 -5.31 21.04 60.83
C GLY A 381 -3.96 21.70 61.14
N LEU A 382 -2.93 21.46 60.32
CA LEU A 382 -1.59 22.03 60.37
C LEU A 382 -1.34 23.07 59.27
N GLY A 383 -2.31 23.32 58.38
CA GLY A 383 -2.23 24.31 57.32
C GLY A 383 -1.55 23.81 56.04
N THR A 384 -1.27 22.51 55.94
CA THR A 384 -0.67 21.84 54.77
C THR A 384 -1.73 21.19 53.88
N LEU A 385 -1.47 21.13 52.58
CA LEU A 385 -2.33 20.39 51.64
C LEU A 385 -1.96 18.91 51.70
N ASP A 386 -2.94 18.02 51.56
CA ASP A 386 -2.65 16.60 51.34
C ASP A 386 -1.87 16.41 50.03
N GLU A 387 -0.88 15.52 50.06
CA GLU A 387 0.13 15.33 48.99
C GLU A 387 -0.52 15.04 47.62
N GLU A 388 -1.68 14.39 47.64
CA GLU A 388 -2.44 14.00 46.46
C GLU A 388 -3.25 15.18 45.87
N THR A 389 -3.82 16.07 46.69
CA THR A 389 -4.43 17.33 46.24
C THR A 389 -3.37 18.32 45.73
N GLU A 390 -2.19 18.36 46.37
CA GLU A 390 -1.09 19.18 45.91
C GLU A 390 -0.59 18.73 44.52
N ALA A 391 -0.47 17.42 44.30
CA ALA A 391 -0.10 16.84 43.01
C ALA A 391 -1.13 17.16 41.91
N LEU A 392 -2.43 17.07 42.22
CA LEU A 392 -3.53 17.42 41.30
C LEU A 392 -3.49 18.90 40.89
N LEU A 393 -3.26 19.80 41.85
CA LEU A 393 -3.13 21.23 41.59
C LEU A 393 -1.89 21.57 40.75
N ARG A 394 -0.76 20.89 40.99
CA ARG A 394 0.45 21.01 40.16
C ARG A 394 0.20 20.54 38.72
N ASP A 395 -0.51 19.44 38.52
CA ASP A 395 -0.81 18.91 37.19
C ASP A 395 -1.82 19.80 36.43
N ARG A 396 -2.83 20.34 37.13
CA ARG A 396 -3.73 21.38 36.60
C ARG A 396 -2.95 22.62 36.13
N LYS A 397 -2.00 23.10 36.93
CA LYS A 397 -1.13 24.24 36.57
C LYS A 397 -0.27 23.95 35.34
N LYS A 398 0.26 22.73 35.20
CA LYS A 398 0.99 22.28 34.00
C LYS A 398 0.10 22.26 32.75
N ARG A 399 -1.13 21.74 32.86
CA ARG A 399 -2.12 21.72 31.75
C ARG A 399 -2.54 23.12 31.32
N LEU A 400 -2.81 24.01 32.28
CA LEU A 400 -3.13 25.42 32.02
C LEU A 400 -1.96 26.15 31.34
N ASN A 401 -0.72 25.94 31.81
CA ASN A 401 0.47 26.53 31.19
C ASN A 401 0.71 25.99 29.77
N LYS A 402 0.43 24.72 29.50
CA LYS A 402 0.52 24.13 28.15
C LYS A 402 -0.52 24.74 27.19
N LYS A 403 -1.74 25.00 27.69
CA LYS A 403 -2.82 25.65 26.94
C LYS A 403 -2.52 27.16 26.69
N ALA A 404 -1.97 27.85 27.69
CA ALA A 404 -1.51 29.23 27.56
C ALA A 404 -0.33 29.38 26.58
N GLY A 405 0.64 28.46 26.60
CA GLY A 405 1.76 28.44 25.65
C GLY A 405 1.34 28.26 24.19
N GLN A 406 0.30 27.46 23.92
CA GLN A 406 -0.30 27.33 22.58
C GLN A 406 -1.01 28.60 22.11
N GLN A 407 -1.61 29.38 23.02
CA GLN A 407 -2.25 30.66 22.72
C GLN A 407 -1.21 31.77 22.43
N VAL A 408 -0.15 31.87 23.23
CA VAL A 408 0.91 32.88 23.05
C VAL A 408 1.67 32.69 21.72
N GLY A 409 1.88 31.44 21.28
CA GLY A 409 2.50 31.13 19.99
C GLY A 409 1.68 31.54 18.75
N ARG A 410 0.35 31.67 18.88
CA ARG A 410 -0.54 32.16 17.80
C ARG A 410 -0.52 33.70 17.69
N VAL A 411 -0.48 34.40 18.82
CA VAL A 411 -0.45 35.88 18.87
C VAL A 411 0.85 36.43 18.26
N GLY A 412 2.00 35.80 18.54
CA GLY A 412 3.29 36.22 17.98
C GLY A 412 3.36 36.15 16.44
N LYS A 413 2.69 35.18 15.82
CA LYS A 413 2.61 35.06 14.35
C LYS A 413 1.66 36.09 13.71
N GLN A 414 0.57 36.44 14.39
CA GLN A 414 -0.38 37.46 13.90
C GLN A 414 0.20 38.88 13.97
N VAL A 415 0.94 39.21 15.04
CA VAL A 415 1.59 40.52 15.19
C VAL A 415 2.70 40.72 14.15
N LEU A 416 3.46 39.67 13.83
CA LEU A 416 4.47 39.72 12.77
C LEU A 416 3.85 39.89 11.37
N ARG A 417 2.68 39.30 11.13
CA ARG A 417 1.93 39.44 9.87
C ARG A 417 1.38 40.86 9.69
N ARG A 418 0.79 41.43 10.74
CA ARG A 418 0.24 42.80 10.74
C ARG A 418 1.33 43.87 10.58
N ARG A 419 2.53 43.63 11.12
CA ARG A 419 3.70 44.51 10.94
C ARG A 419 4.26 44.49 9.51
N MET A 420 4.15 43.36 8.81
CA MET A 420 4.53 43.24 7.39
C MET A 420 3.49 43.89 6.47
N GLU A 421 2.20 43.81 6.81
CA GLU A 421 1.12 44.48 6.07
C GLU A 421 1.23 46.02 6.13
N LEU A 422 1.67 46.58 7.26
CA LEU A 422 1.91 48.02 7.42
C LEU A 422 3.12 48.56 6.65
N LEU A 423 4.09 47.71 6.27
CA LEU A 423 5.24 48.09 5.43
C LEU A 423 4.93 47.98 3.92
N GLY A 424 3.77 47.43 3.55
CA GLY A 424 3.40 47.05 2.18
C GLY A 424 2.42 47.98 1.46
N GLY A 425 2.23 49.23 1.90
CA GLY A 425 1.64 50.30 1.07
C GLY A 425 0.23 50.05 0.48
N GLY A 426 -0.69 49.42 1.21
CA GLY A 426 -2.07 49.19 0.78
C GLY A 426 -3.10 50.06 1.52
N LYS A 427 -3.96 50.77 0.77
CA LYS A 427 -5.02 51.69 1.23
C LYS A 427 -5.85 51.15 2.40
N VAL A 428 -5.95 51.96 3.46
CA VAL A 428 -6.94 51.82 4.53
C VAL A 428 -8.30 52.24 3.98
N VAL A 429 -9.28 51.33 3.97
CA VAL A 429 -10.69 51.68 3.84
C VAL A 429 -11.15 52.14 5.22
N VAL A 430 -11.36 53.46 5.36
CA VAL A 430 -11.96 54.08 6.54
C VAL A 430 -13.47 53.95 6.40
N HIS A 431 -14.11 53.21 7.31
CA HIS A 431 -15.55 53.32 7.54
C HIS A 431 -15.82 54.54 8.45
N PRO A 432 -16.71 55.47 8.06
CA PRO A 432 -17.04 56.62 8.89
C PRO A 432 -18.12 56.22 9.89
N ASN A 433 -17.70 55.68 11.03
CA ASN A 433 -18.37 55.80 12.34
C ASN A 433 -17.65 54.87 13.33
N ASP A 434 -16.63 55.41 13.98
CA ASP A 434 -16.32 55.15 15.40
C ASP A 434 -15.19 56.10 15.82
N ALA A 435 -15.57 57.32 16.20
CA ALA A 435 -14.85 58.04 17.23
C ALA A 435 -15.23 57.34 18.55
N THR A 436 -14.33 56.91 19.43
CA THR A 436 -13.51 57.78 20.29
C THR A 436 -12.60 56.87 21.12
N PHE A 437 -11.27 57.06 21.12
CA PHE A 437 -10.42 57.08 22.33
C PHE A 437 -8.93 57.35 21.98
N GLY A 438 -8.48 58.57 22.30
CA GLY A 438 -7.20 58.89 22.96
C GLY A 438 -5.86 58.49 22.31
N ASP A 439 -5.18 59.50 21.75
CA ASP A 439 -3.72 59.59 21.59
C ASP A 439 -2.96 59.36 22.90
N ILE A 440 -1.83 58.62 22.88
CA ILE A 440 -0.57 59.01 23.54
C ILE A 440 0.64 58.53 22.71
N ALA A 441 1.58 59.46 22.58
CA ALA A 441 2.81 59.56 21.81
C ALA A 441 3.85 58.41 21.83
N ALA A 442 4.62 58.46 20.74
CA ALA A 442 5.89 57.84 20.36
C ALA A 442 6.99 57.65 21.42
N SER A 443 7.84 56.64 21.21
CA SER A 443 9.29 56.88 21.08
C SER A 443 10.02 55.73 20.37
N ALA A 444 10.87 56.07 19.40
CA ALA A 444 11.87 55.19 18.78
C ALA A 444 12.98 54.87 19.81
N VAL A 445 13.77 53.80 19.70
CA VAL A 445 15.05 53.82 18.96
C VAL A 445 15.69 52.41 18.98
N VAL A 446 16.19 52.05 17.80
CA VAL A 446 17.24 51.10 17.36
C VAL A 446 18.11 50.41 18.42
N GLY A 447 18.37 49.11 18.22
CA GLY A 447 19.49 48.39 18.88
C GLY A 447 19.83 47.05 18.21
N GLN A 448 21.10 46.90 17.83
CA GLN A 448 21.69 45.87 16.95
C GLN A 448 21.78 44.45 17.54
N ARG A 449 21.86 43.46 16.64
CA ARG A 449 22.27 42.07 16.90
C ARG A 449 23.70 42.02 17.48
N LYS A 450 23.93 41.22 18.54
CA LYS A 450 25.24 40.65 18.88
C LYS A 450 25.13 39.18 19.34
N ALA A 451 26.21 38.46 19.06
CA ALA A 451 26.35 37.01 18.98
C ALA A 451 26.35 36.27 20.33
N LYS A 452 26.09 34.96 20.27
CA LYS A 452 26.23 34.01 21.39
C LYS A 452 27.71 33.89 21.78
N VAL A 453 28.03 34.28 23.00
CA VAL A 453 29.32 33.98 23.65
C VAL A 453 29.18 32.64 24.39
N LYS A 454 30.10 31.73 24.12
CA LYS A 454 30.27 30.44 24.82
C LYS A 454 31.05 30.71 26.11
N VAL A 455 30.53 30.29 27.26
CA VAL A 455 31.25 30.26 28.53
C VAL A 455 31.32 28.81 28.99
N GLU A 456 32.53 28.27 29.10
CA GLU A 456 32.82 26.98 29.74
C GLU A 456 32.98 27.19 31.24
N LEU A 457 32.42 26.27 32.04
CA LEU A 457 32.58 26.22 33.49
C LEU A 457 33.74 25.28 33.85
N PRO A 458 34.56 25.60 34.88
CA PRO A 458 35.65 24.74 35.33
C PRO A 458 35.12 23.50 36.08
N PRO A 459 35.91 22.41 36.13
CA PRO A 459 35.47 21.11 36.65
C PRO A 459 35.37 21.08 38.19
N PRO A 460 34.51 20.20 38.75
CA PRO A 460 34.20 20.18 40.19
C PRO A 460 35.18 19.33 41.03
N GLY A 461 35.54 19.84 42.22
CA GLY A 461 36.28 19.16 43.31
C GLY A 461 37.28 20.12 43.97
N TYR A 462 37.34 20.36 45.29
CA TYR A 462 37.07 19.48 46.43
C TYR A 462 36.55 20.26 47.65
N SER A 463 35.45 19.78 48.24
CA SER A 463 35.38 19.38 49.66
C SER A 463 34.27 18.35 49.82
#